data_AF-A0A1Q7XEK8-F1
#
_entry.id   AF-A0A1Q7XEK8-F1
#
_cell.length_a   1.000
_cell.length_b   1.000
_cell.length_c   1.000
_cell.angle_alpha   90.00
_cell.angle_beta   90.00
_cell.angle_gamma   90.00
#
_symmetry.space_group_name_H-M   'P 1'
#
loop_
_entity.id
_entity.type
_entity.pdbx_description
1 polymer ?
#
loop_
_entity_poly.entity_id
_entity_poly.type
_entity_poly.pdbx_seq_one_letter_code
_entity_poly.pdbx_strand_id
1 'polypeptide(L)'
;MLDLVAKKLFLTRGKGVHQDQLTSFEYALRDAGIAGTNLVLISSIFPPGAKLISRAEGLKLIRPGSVQFVIYAKQQSNEPHRLMAASVGIAEPMDKTKYGYLSEYHSFGETEKEAGDYAEDIAAQMLASSLGIE
;
A
#
# COMPACT_ATOMS: atom_id res chain seq x y z
N MET A 1 -21.66 1.76 17.24
CA MET A 1 -20.41 1.11 16.78
C MET A 1 -19.67 2.11 15.89
N LEU A 2 -18.33 2.15 15.93
CA LEU A 2 -17.56 3.05 15.05
C LEU A 2 -17.69 2.59 13.58
N ASP A 3 -17.95 3.50 12.65
CA ASP A 3 -17.92 3.21 11.21
C ASP A 3 -16.47 3.26 10.72
N LEU A 4 -15.86 2.08 10.57
CA LEU A 4 -14.46 1.91 10.14
C LEU A 4 -14.33 1.67 8.63
N VAL A 5 -15.32 2.08 7.83
CA VAL A 5 -15.25 1.97 6.37
C VAL A 5 -14.57 3.22 5.79
N ALA A 6 -13.33 3.06 5.30
CA ALA A 6 -12.58 4.14 4.69
C ALA A 6 -13.32 4.71 3.46
N LYS A 7 -13.36 6.06 3.35
CA LYS A 7 -14.01 6.77 2.24
C LYS A 7 -13.01 7.35 1.24
N LYS A 8 -11.74 7.47 1.65
CA LYS A 8 -10.64 8.02 0.86
C LYS A 8 -9.40 7.19 1.10
N LEU A 9 -8.70 6.86 0.03
CA LEU A 9 -7.43 6.15 0.04
C LEU A 9 -6.43 6.99 -0.75
N PHE A 10 -5.16 6.91 -0.40
CA PHE A 10 -4.08 7.48 -1.21
C PHE A 10 -2.87 6.56 -1.13
N LEU A 11 -2.08 6.54 -2.19
CA LEU A 11 -0.84 5.79 -2.24
C LEU A 11 0.34 6.68 -1.84
N THR A 12 1.28 6.09 -1.11
CA THR A 12 2.56 6.70 -0.80
C THR A 12 3.63 5.63 -0.76
N ARG A 13 4.87 6.03 -0.95
CA ARG A 13 6.05 5.16 -0.89
C ARG A 13 7.22 5.96 -0.33
N GLY A 14 8.18 5.25 0.22
CA GLY A 14 9.40 5.86 0.67
C GLY A 14 10.51 4.83 0.84
N LYS A 15 11.74 5.32 0.92
CA LYS A 15 12.94 4.51 1.17
C LYS A 15 13.71 5.08 2.35
N GLY A 16 14.39 4.18 3.06
CA GLY A 16 15.23 4.55 4.20
C GLY A 16 16.47 3.68 4.24
N VAL A 17 17.60 4.30 4.60
CA VAL A 17 18.90 3.63 4.70
C VAL A 17 19.46 3.92 6.09
N HIS A 18 19.72 2.86 6.84
CA HIS A 18 20.35 2.92 8.15
C HIS A 18 20.96 1.56 8.49
N GLN A 19 21.97 1.54 9.36
CA GLN A 19 22.60 0.30 9.84
C GLN A 19 21.66 -0.58 10.65
N ASP A 20 20.68 0.03 11.32
CA ASP A 20 19.61 -0.64 12.06
C ASP A 20 18.33 -0.76 11.23
N GLN A 21 17.70 -1.94 11.27
CA GLN A 21 16.52 -2.26 10.46
C GLN A 21 15.29 -1.46 10.85
N LEU A 22 15.08 -1.21 12.15
CA LEU A 22 13.92 -0.46 12.61
C LEU A 22 14.03 1.01 12.18
N THR A 23 15.22 1.57 12.32
CA THR A 23 15.51 2.95 11.93
C THR A 23 15.44 3.15 10.41
N SER A 24 15.90 2.18 9.61
CA SER A 24 15.76 2.26 8.15
C SER A 24 14.29 2.23 7.72
N PHE A 25 13.45 1.47 8.43
CA PHE A 25 12.01 1.48 8.20
C PHE A 25 11.38 2.83 8.61
N GLU A 26 11.74 3.39 9.76
CA GLU A 26 11.29 4.73 10.18
C GLU A 26 11.65 5.81 9.15
N TYR A 27 12.85 5.76 8.58
CA TYR A 27 13.26 6.67 7.51
C TYR A 27 12.43 6.49 6.24
N ALA A 28 12.07 5.26 5.88
CA ALA A 28 11.16 4.99 4.77
C ALA A 28 9.76 5.56 5.03
N LEU A 29 9.24 5.45 6.26
CA LEU A 29 7.96 6.06 6.64
C LEU A 29 8.02 7.59 6.61
N ARG A 30 9.17 8.18 6.95
CA ARG A 30 9.39 9.62 6.91
C ARG A 30 9.41 10.15 5.47
N ASP A 31 10.13 9.46 4.59
CA ASP A 31 10.13 9.73 3.14
C ASP A 31 8.72 9.57 2.54
N ALA A 32 7.98 8.55 2.98
CA ALA A 32 6.58 8.35 2.63
C ALA A 32 5.63 9.41 3.23
N GLY A 33 6.08 10.23 4.18
CA GLY A 33 5.29 11.30 4.80
C GLY A 33 4.31 10.83 5.88
N ILE A 34 4.46 9.60 6.38
CA ILE A 34 3.51 8.96 7.32
C ILE A 34 4.14 8.48 8.63
N ALA A 35 5.44 8.76 8.87
CA ALA A 35 6.15 8.36 10.11
C ALA A 35 5.46 8.82 11.41
N GLY A 36 4.78 9.96 11.40
CA GLY A 36 4.08 10.49 12.57
C GLY A 36 2.76 9.79 12.91
N THR A 37 2.50 8.58 12.42
CA THR A 37 1.20 7.88 12.55
C THR A 37 1.36 6.46 13.11
N ASN A 38 0.26 5.89 13.61
CA ASN A 38 0.21 4.49 14.03
C ASN A 38 -0.37 3.64 12.89
N LEU A 39 0.40 2.69 12.37
CA LEU A 39 -0.04 1.84 11.26
C LEU A 39 -0.72 0.57 11.79
N VAL A 40 -1.94 0.31 11.34
CA VAL A 40 -2.63 -0.97 11.54
C VAL A 40 -2.71 -1.67 10.20
N LEU A 41 -1.99 -2.79 10.09
CA LEU A 41 -2.07 -3.64 8.90
C LEU A 41 -3.45 -4.30 8.85
N ILE A 42 -4.16 -4.09 7.74
CA ILE A 42 -5.47 -4.70 7.48
C ILE A 42 -5.40 -5.66 6.29
N SER A 43 -6.50 -6.39 6.05
CA SER A 43 -6.66 -7.18 4.84
C SER A 43 -6.92 -6.32 3.61
N SER A 44 -6.76 -6.93 2.44
CA SER A 44 -6.55 -6.22 1.17
C SER A 44 -7.86 -5.91 0.42
N ILE A 45 -8.78 -5.17 1.06
CA ILE A 45 -10.07 -4.78 0.46
C ILE A 45 -10.11 -3.28 0.14
N PHE A 46 -10.47 -2.94 -1.09
CA PHE A 46 -10.82 -1.58 -1.50
C PHE A 46 -12.31 -1.33 -1.23
N PRO A 47 -12.70 -0.41 -0.33
CA PRO A 47 -14.10 -0.28 0.07
C PRO A 47 -15.01 0.24 -1.06
N PRO A 48 -16.28 -0.20 -1.12
CA PRO A 48 -17.26 0.33 -2.06
C PRO A 48 -17.42 1.85 -1.94
N GLY A 49 -17.45 2.54 -3.07
CA GLY A 49 -17.63 4.00 -3.15
C GLY A 49 -16.47 4.83 -2.59
N ALA A 50 -15.37 4.22 -2.14
CA ALA A 50 -14.19 4.96 -1.71
C ALA A 50 -13.50 5.64 -2.89
N LYS A 51 -12.82 6.76 -2.62
CA LYS A 51 -12.10 7.53 -3.65
C LYS A 51 -10.60 7.40 -3.47
N LEU A 52 -9.90 7.03 -4.54
CA LEU A 52 -8.46 7.21 -4.61
C LEU A 52 -8.17 8.71 -4.83
N ILE A 53 -7.48 9.33 -3.88
CA ILE A 53 -7.09 10.74 -3.94
C ILE A 53 -5.57 10.86 -4.10
N SER A 54 -5.12 12.05 -4.50
CA SER A 54 -3.69 12.31 -4.66
C SER A 54 -2.95 12.18 -3.32
N ARG A 55 -1.66 11.82 -3.37
CA ARG A 55 -0.78 11.81 -2.18
C ARG A 55 -0.81 13.15 -1.44
N ALA A 56 -0.77 14.26 -2.16
CA ALA A 56 -0.77 15.59 -1.57
C ALA A 56 -2.05 15.89 -0.79
N GLU A 57 -3.22 15.47 -1.30
CA GLU A 57 -4.48 15.60 -0.57
C GLU A 57 -4.56 14.62 0.61
N GLY A 58 -4.12 13.38 0.42
CA GLY A 58 -4.10 12.37 1.47
C GLY A 58 -3.27 12.78 2.68
N LEU A 59 -2.06 13.28 2.45
CA LEU A 59 -1.17 13.75 3.52
C LEU A 59 -1.75 14.92 4.32
N LYS A 60 -2.57 15.79 3.71
CA LYS A 60 -3.27 16.88 4.43
C LYS A 60 -4.33 16.37 5.41
N LEU A 61 -4.80 15.14 5.23
CA LEU A 61 -5.82 14.52 6.10
C LEU A 61 -5.18 13.77 7.28
N ILE A 62 -3.86 13.58 7.29
CA ILE A 62 -3.15 12.89 8.36
C ILE A 62 -3.04 13.77 9.58
N ARG A 63 -3.28 13.19 10.75
CA ARG A 63 -3.05 13.83 12.05
C ARG A 63 -1.94 13.08 12.78
N PRO A 64 -0.96 13.78 13.39
CA PRO A 64 0.06 13.13 14.20
C PRO A 64 -0.58 12.22 15.27
N GLY A 65 -0.07 11.00 15.40
CA GLY A 65 -0.56 9.96 16.32
C GLY A 65 -1.83 9.23 15.87
N SER A 66 -2.46 9.60 14.75
CA SER A 66 -3.67 8.91 14.30
C SER A 66 -3.40 7.47 13.85
N VAL A 67 -4.39 6.61 14.06
CA VAL A 67 -4.38 5.24 13.55
C VAL A 67 -4.75 5.25 12.08
N GLN A 68 -3.83 4.76 11.24
CA GLN A 68 -4.02 4.58 9.81
C GLN A 68 -4.15 3.09 9.53
N PHE A 69 -5.33 2.69 9.08
CA PHE A 69 -5.53 1.36 8.52
C PHE A 69 -4.90 1.32 7.14
N VAL A 70 -3.92 0.45 6.96
CA VAL A 70 -3.08 0.39 5.77
C VAL A 70 -2.91 -1.04 5.32
N ILE A 71 -2.70 -1.22 4.03
CA ILE A 71 -1.89 -2.32 3.53
C ILE A 71 -0.52 -1.76 3.14
N TYR A 72 0.53 -2.55 3.26
CA TYR A 72 1.84 -2.15 2.75
C TYR A 72 2.71 -3.36 2.46
N ALA A 73 3.50 -3.26 1.40
CA ALA A 73 4.67 -4.10 1.19
C ALA A 73 5.87 -3.47 1.90
N LYS A 74 6.74 -4.31 2.49
CA LYS A 74 8.00 -3.88 3.11
C LYS A 74 9.12 -4.83 2.67
N GLN A 75 10.18 -4.28 2.09
CA GLN A 75 11.40 -5.01 1.74
C GLN A 75 12.62 -4.34 2.37
N GLN A 76 13.54 -5.13 2.93
CA GLN A 76 14.74 -4.65 3.61
C GLN A 76 15.92 -5.58 3.30
N SER A 77 17.12 -5.03 3.13
CA SER A 77 18.35 -5.80 2.94
C SER A 77 19.55 -5.04 3.51
N ASN A 78 20.56 -5.81 3.91
CA ASN A 78 21.90 -5.33 4.26
C ASN A 78 22.95 -5.74 3.23
N GLU A 79 22.55 -6.33 2.10
CA GLU A 79 23.44 -6.68 0.99
C GLU A 79 23.73 -5.44 0.12
N PRO A 80 25.00 -5.06 -0.08
CA PRO A 80 25.36 -3.97 -0.97
C PRO A 80 24.81 -4.19 -2.39
N HIS A 81 24.30 -3.12 -3.00
CA HIS A 81 23.75 -3.13 -4.38
C HIS A 81 22.59 -4.10 -4.62
N ARG A 82 21.95 -4.63 -3.57
CA ARG A 82 20.77 -5.47 -3.74
C ARG A 82 19.60 -4.62 -4.23
N LEU A 83 19.15 -4.89 -5.45
CA LEU A 83 17.92 -4.30 -5.98
C LEU A 83 16.73 -4.89 -5.21
N MET A 84 15.85 -4.01 -4.76
CA MET A 84 14.67 -4.33 -3.96
C MET A 84 13.46 -3.57 -4.49
N ALA A 85 12.31 -4.20 -4.42
CA ALA A 85 11.04 -3.54 -4.70
C ALA A 85 10.02 -3.84 -3.59
N ALA A 86 9.14 -2.86 -3.37
CA ALA A 86 7.96 -2.97 -2.53
C ALA A 86 6.84 -2.21 -3.25
N SER A 87 5.77 -2.91 -3.58
CA SER A 87 4.69 -2.45 -4.43
C SER A 87 3.35 -2.80 -3.82
N VAL A 88 2.34 -2.00 -4.14
CA VAL A 88 0.94 -2.26 -3.79
C VAL A 88 0.07 -2.07 -5.02
N GLY A 89 -0.78 -3.06 -5.31
CA GLY A 89 -1.72 -3.03 -6.43
C GLY A 89 -3.12 -2.66 -5.96
N ILE A 90 -3.91 -2.09 -6.87
CA ILE A 90 -5.32 -1.77 -6.65
C ILE A 90 -6.12 -2.29 -7.84
N ALA A 91 -7.19 -3.04 -7.56
CA ALA A 91 -8.18 -3.42 -8.56
C ALA A 91 -9.57 -3.00 -8.07
N GLU A 92 -10.22 -2.13 -8.83
CA GLU A 92 -11.57 -1.66 -8.54
C GLU A 92 -12.59 -2.27 -9.52
N PRO A 93 -13.76 -2.72 -9.06
CA PRO A 93 -14.84 -3.11 -9.95
C PRO A 93 -15.40 -1.90 -10.70
N MET A 94 -15.98 -2.17 -11.88
CA MET A 94 -16.77 -1.18 -12.61
C MET A 94 -18.01 -0.74 -11.81
N ASP A 95 -18.66 -1.68 -11.14
CA ASP A 95 -19.74 -1.40 -10.20
C ASP A 95 -19.19 -0.93 -8.85
N LYS A 96 -19.23 0.38 -8.61
CA LYS A 96 -18.72 1.01 -7.39
C LYS A 96 -19.51 0.66 -6.12
N THR A 97 -20.62 -0.07 -6.22
CA THR A 97 -21.33 -0.63 -5.06
C THR A 97 -20.68 -1.90 -4.53
N LYS A 98 -19.82 -2.54 -5.33
CA LYS A 98 -19.00 -3.69 -4.94
C LYS A 98 -17.64 -3.24 -4.42
N TYR A 99 -17.00 -4.10 -3.63
CA TYR A 99 -15.65 -3.86 -3.14
C TYR A 99 -14.62 -4.27 -4.20
N GLY A 100 -13.46 -3.65 -4.15
CA GLY A 100 -12.29 -4.04 -4.92
C GLY A 100 -11.25 -4.76 -4.06
N TYR A 101 -10.13 -5.08 -4.67
CA TYR A 101 -9.00 -5.71 -4.01
C TYR A 101 -7.79 -4.80 -4.02
N LEU A 102 -7.01 -4.94 -2.95
CA LEU A 102 -5.66 -4.43 -2.87
C LEU A 102 -4.72 -5.63 -2.89
N SER A 103 -3.46 -5.42 -3.22
CA SER A 103 -2.42 -6.44 -3.11
C SER A 103 -1.14 -5.81 -2.60
N GLU A 104 -0.32 -6.62 -1.96
CA GLU A 104 1.04 -6.25 -1.58
C GLU A 104 2.04 -7.19 -2.26
N TYR A 105 3.15 -6.63 -2.72
CA TYR A 105 4.22 -7.40 -3.32
C TYR A 105 5.58 -6.82 -2.97
N HIS A 106 6.51 -7.70 -2.62
CA HIS A 106 7.88 -7.34 -2.30
C HIS A 106 8.83 -8.35 -2.91
N SER A 107 9.93 -7.88 -3.48
CA SER A 107 10.83 -8.73 -4.23
C SER A 107 12.26 -8.21 -4.22
N PHE A 108 13.16 -9.06 -4.69
CA PHE A 108 14.56 -8.76 -4.92
C PHE A 108 14.88 -8.97 -6.39
N GLY A 109 15.74 -8.13 -6.95
CA GLY A 109 16.20 -8.29 -8.33
C GLY A 109 15.20 -7.88 -9.41
N GLU A 110 14.05 -7.33 -9.02
CA GLU A 110 13.04 -6.81 -9.94
C GLU A 110 13.04 -5.27 -9.95
N THR A 111 12.74 -4.73 -11.12
CA THR A 111 12.57 -3.29 -11.34
C THR A 111 11.25 -2.78 -10.73
N GLU A 112 11.15 -1.45 -10.61
CA GLU A 112 9.89 -0.79 -10.21
C GLU A 112 8.71 -1.21 -11.08
N LYS A 113 8.94 -1.39 -12.39
CA LYS A 113 7.88 -1.77 -13.33
C LYS A 113 7.44 -3.22 -13.12
N GLU A 114 8.37 -4.16 -13.02
CA GLU A 114 8.04 -5.59 -12.84
C GLU A 114 7.26 -5.82 -11.53
N ALA A 115 7.72 -5.24 -10.43
CA ALA A 115 7.02 -5.35 -9.15
C ALA A 115 5.69 -4.58 -9.13
N GLY A 116 5.58 -3.48 -9.88
CA GLY A 116 4.35 -2.74 -10.11
C GLY A 116 3.31 -3.59 -10.83
N ASP A 117 3.66 -4.06 -12.02
CA ASP A 117 2.83 -4.90 -12.88
C ASP A 117 2.36 -6.16 -12.13
N TYR A 118 3.26 -6.84 -11.41
CA TYR A 118 2.91 -8.02 -10.62
C TYR A 118 1.89 -7.71 -9.53
N ALA A 119 2.06 -6.61 -8.78
CA ALA A 119 1.11 -6.23 -7.75
C ALA A 119 -0.27 -5.94 -8.35
N GLU A 120 -0.33 -5.20 -9.45
CA GLU A 120 -1.58 -4.92 -10.18
C GLU A 120 -2.27 -6.20 -10.68
N ASP A 121 -1.50 -7.12 -11.27
CA ASP A 121 -2.02 -8.40 -11.76
C ASP A 121 -2.62 -9.24 -10.63
N ILE A 122 -1.97 -9.31 -9.47
CA ILE A 122 -2.50 -10.04 -8.30
C ILE A 122 -3.82 -9.42 -7.83
N ALA A 123 -3.91 -8.08 -7.74
CA ALA A 123 -5.15 -7.42 -7.35
C ALA A 123 -6.26 -7.69 -8.38
N ALA A 124 -5.93 -7.65 -9.67
CA ALA A 124 -6.88 -7.91 -10.76
C ALA A 124 -7.37 -9.37 -10.75
N GLN A 125 -6.48 -10.34 -10.55
CA GLN A 125 -6.83 -11.76 -10.42
C GLN A 125 -7.76 -12.01 -9.23
N MET A 126 -7.47 -11.42 -8.07
CA MET A 126 -8.34 -11.52 -6.89
C MET A 126 -9.74 -10.95 -7.18
N LEU A 127 -9.81 -9.80 -7.86
CA LEU A 127 -11.08 -9.22 -8.28
C LEU A 127 -11.82 -10.10 -9.29
N ALA A 128 -11.14 -10.61 -10.31
CA ALA A 128 -11.75 -11.49 -11.33
C ALA A 128 -12.32 -12.77 -10.71
N SER A 129 -11.56 -13.42 -9.83
CA SER A 129 -12.00 -14.60 -9.07
C SER A 129 -13.26 -14.30 -8.25
N SER A 130 -13.33 -13.14 -7.59
CA SER A 130 -14.52 -12.72 -6.82
C SER A 130 -15.77 -12.49 -7.69
N LEU A 131 -15.57 -12.22 -8.98
CA LEU A 131 -16.63 -12.04 -9.98
C LEU A 131 -16.99 -13.34 -10.71
N GLY A 132 -16.32 -14.45 -10.40
CA GLY A 132 -16.55 -15.75 -11.05
C GLY A 132 -15.97 -15.84 -12.46
N ILE A 133 -14.93 -15.04 -12.76
CA ILE A 133 -14.18 -15.08 -14.01
C ILE A 133 -12.87 -15.82 -13.72
N GLU A 134 -12.73 -17.03 -14.30
CA GLU A 134 -11.47 -17.80 -14.31
C GLU A 134 -10.62 -17.45 -15.54
#